data_AF-A0A7S3BUG1-F1
#
_entry.id   AF-A0A7S3BUG1-F1
#
_cell.length_a   1.000
_cell.length_b   1.000
_cell.length_c   1.000
_cell.angle_alpha   90.00
_cell.angle_beta   90.00
_cell.angle_gamma   90.00
#
_symmetry.space_group_name_H-M   'P 1'
#
loop_
_entity.id
_entity.type
_entity.pdbx_description
1 polymer ?
#
loop_
_entity_poly.entity_id
_entity_poly.type
_entity_poly.pdbx_seq_one_letter_code
_entity_poly.pdbx_strand_id
1 'polypeptide(L)'
;MAEPVRQTLAFGQFAEVPGLHVMEAPSGRWAETLSGLGGTGVHMVLAWRPPQKGAPVGHPMVPTLTIQILDSPAAAASPWADIILPGDDPGSWLPRMLRSIQRTASGDYVPCALRNGNVDFQIPRGQFCSL
;
A
#
# COMPACT_ATOMS: atom_id res chain seq x y z
N MET A 1 22.21 13.52 8.12
CA MET A 1 21.21 13.18 7.09
C MET A 1 21.35 11.70 6.81
N ALA A 2 20.26 10.93 6.77
CA ALA A 2 20.33 9.51 6.44
C ALA A 2 20.73 9.34 4.95
N GLU A 3 21.50 8.30 4.63
CA GLU A 3 21.83 7.95 3.25
C GLU A 3 20.53 7.63 2.48
N PRO A 4 20.36 8.10 1.24
CA PRO A 4 19.18 7.77 0.44
C PRO A 4 19.08 6.26 0.24
N VAL A 5 17.89 5.72 0.48
CA VAL A 5 17.63 4.29 0.30
C VAL A 5 17.83 3.93 -1.17
N ARG A 6 18.77 3.03 -1.45
CA ARG A 6 19.06 2.56 -2.81
C ARG A 6 18.02 1.52 -3.24
N GLN A 7 17.50 1.65 -4.45
CA GLN A 7 16.65 0.60 -5.02
C GLN A 7 17.43 -0.72 -5.19
N THR A 8 16.76 -1.83 -4.88
CA THR A 8 17.25 -3.20 -5.09
C THR A 8 16.54 -3.89 -6.26
N LEU A 9 15.40 -3.36 -6.68
CA LEU A 9 14.59 -3.85 -7.81
C LEU A 9 14.30 -2.69 -8.77
N ALA A 10 14.36 -2.96 -10.07
CA ALA A 10 13.78 -2.08 -11.07
C ALA A 10 12.23 -2.08 -10.96
N PHE A 11 11.58 -1.11 -11.58
CA PHE A 11 10.12 -1.01 -11.57
C PHE A 11 9.47 -2.31 -12.08
N GLY A 12 8.65 -2.96 -11.24
CA GLY A 12 7.97 -4.21 -11.58
C GLY A 12 8.89 -5.43 -11.72
N GLN A 13 10.17 -5.33 -11.35
CA GLN A 13 11.08 -6.48 -11.36
C GLN A 13 10.68 -7.48 -10.26
N PHE A 14 10.50 -8.74 -10.65
CA PHE A 14 10.20 -9.82 -9.72
C PHE A 14 11.33 -10.02 -8.69
N ALA A 15 10.96 -10.17 -7.42
CA ALA A 15 11.91 -10.45 -6.35
C ALA A 15 12.30 -11.93 -6.32
N GLU A 16 13.50 -12.27 -6.81
CA GLU A 16 13.95 -13.67 -6.92
C GLU A 16 14.28 -14.32 -5.57
N VAL A 17 14.68 -13.51 -4.57
CA VAL A 17 15.10 -13.99 -3.25
C VAL A 17 14.28 -13.34 -2.14
N PRO A 18 13.99 -14.05 -1.03
CA PRO A 18 13.33 -13.46 0.13
C PRO A 18 14.20 -12.35 0.76
N GLY A 19 13.57 -11.26 1.19
CA GLY A 19 14.26 -10.16 1.85
C GLY A 19 13.49 -8.85 1.83
N LEU A 20 14.13 -7.79 2.33
CA LEU A 20 13.64 -6.42 2.17
C LEU A 20 14.12 -5.89 0.82
N HIS A 21 13.17 -5.62 -0.06
CA HIS A 21 13.45 -5.03 -1.36
C HIS A 21 12.84 -3.65 -1.49
N VAL A 22 13.55 -2.78 -2.22
CA VAL A 22 13.11 -1.42 -2.52
C VAL A 22 12.97 -1.32 -4.02
N MET A 23 11.73 -1.23 -4.49
CA MET A 23 11.42 -1.08 -5.91
C MET A 23 11.61 0.37 -6.34
N GLU A 24 12.25 0.56 -7.50
CA GLU A 24 12.23 1.84 -8.20
C GLU A 24 10.79 2.31 -8.46
N ALA A 25 10.53 3.60 -8.24
CA ALA A 25 9.25 4.25 -8.52
C ALA A 25 9.48 5.42 -9.49
N PRO A 26 9.37 5.20 -10.82
CA PRO A 26 9.70 6.21 -11.83
C PRO A 26 8.80 7.44 -11.83
N SER A 27 7.62 7.35 -11.22
CA SER A 27 6.67 8.45 -11.04
C SER A 27 6.09 8.45 -9.62
N GLY A 28 5.50 9.58 -9.21
CA GLY A 28 4.74 9.70 -7.96
C GLY A 28 3.27 9.29 -8.07
N ARG A 29 2.85 8.69 -9.20
CA ARG A 29 1.43 8.33 -9.41
C ARG A 29 1.13 7.00 -8.71
N TRP A 30 0.20 7.06 -7.76
CA TRP A 30 -0.15 5.93 -6.91
C TRP A 30 -0.53 4.65 -7.68
N ALA A 31 -1.35 4.75 -8.72
CA ALA A 31 -1.75 3.59 -9.53
C ALA A 31 -0.56 2.93 -10.25
N GLU A 32 0.43 3.73 -10.69
CA GLU A 32 1.65 3.19 -11.29
C GLU A 32 2.52 2.50 -10.24
N THR A 33 2.68 3.11 -9.05
CA THR A 33 3.39 2.49 -7.93
C THR A 33 2.76 1.15 -7.54
N LEU A 34 1.43 1.08 -7.43
CA LEU A 34 0.72 -0.17 -7.13
C LEU A 34 0.90 -1.23 -8.20
N SER A 35 0.88 -0.84 -9.48
CA SER A 35 1.07 -1.77 -10.60
C SER A 35 2.50 -2.31 -10.62
N GLY A 36 3.49 -1.45 -10.37
CA GLY A 36 4.88 -1.85 -10.18
C GLY A 36 5.03 -2.82 -9.03
N LEU A 37 4.48 -2.50 -7.85
CA LEU A 37 4.51 -3.39 -6.68
C LEU A 37 3.87 -4.74 -7.00
N GLY A 38 2.74 -4.77 -7.70
CA GLY A 38 2.13 -6.02 -8.17
C GLY A 38 3.07 -6.83 -9.08
N GLY A 39 3.82 -6.16 -9.96
CA GLY A 39 4.82 -6.78 -10.83
C GLY A 39 5.99 -7.43 -10.08
N THR A 40 6.33 -6.96 -8.87
CA THR A 40 7.44 -7.57 -8.09
C THR A 40 7.08 -8.93 -7.48
N GLY A 41 5.82 -9.35 -7.59
CA GLY A 41 5.34 -10.64 -7.10
C GLY A 41 4.76 -10.61 -5.68
N VAL A 42 4.45 -9.43 -5.15
CA VAL A 42 3.79 -9.35 -3.83
C VAL A 42 2.36 -9.90 -3.90
N HIS A 43 1.98 -10.66 -2.88
CA HIS A 43 0.62 -11.18 -2.74
C HIS A 43 -0.33 -10.19 -2.07
N MET A 44 0.20 -9.14 -1.45
CA MET A 44 -0.56 -8.12 -0.72
C MET A 44 0.25 -6.84 -0.60
N VAL A 45 -0.43 -5.70 -0.56
CA VAL A 45 0.17 -4.39 -0.31
C VAL A 45 -0.41 -3.79 0.96
N LEU A 46 0.46 -3.25 1.82
CA LEU A 46 0.08 -2.38 2.92
C LEU A 46 0.40 -0.93 2.53
N ALA A 47 -0.62 -0.08 2.50
CA ALA A 47 -0.54 1.28 2.01
C ALA A 47 -0.90 2.28 3.12
N TRP A 48 0.10 2.93 3.69
CA TRP A 48 -0.16 4.06 4.58
C TRP A 48 -0.75 5.23 3.81
N ARG A 49 -1.73 5.91 4.41
CA ARG A 49 -2.31 7.13 3.88
C ARG A 49 -2.80 8.05 4.99
N PRO A 50 -2.78 9.37 4.79
CA PRO A 50 -3.37 10.30 5.74
C PRO A 50 -4.92 10.22 5.74
N PRO A 51 -5.57 10.53 6.88
CA PRO A 51 -7.03 10.48 7.02
C PRO A 51 -7.80 11.36 6.01
N GLN A 52 -7.22 12.50 5.60
CA GLN A 52 -7.86 13.52 4.78
C GLN A 52 -7.90 13.18 3.28
N LYS A 53 -7.23 12.11 2.84
CA LYS A 53 -7.33 11.65 1.44
C LYS A 53 -8.76 11.10 1.17
N GLY A 54 -9.19 11.11 -0.09
CA GLY A 54 -10.51 10.56 -0.50
C GLY A 54 -10.59 9.03 -0.50
N ALA A 55 -11.46 8.43 -1.32
CA ALA A 55 -11.51 6.98 -1.49
C ALA A 55 -10.14 6.43 -1.99
N PRO A 56 -9.66 5.28 -1.48
CA PRO A 56 -8.38 4.73 -1.86
C PRO A 56 -8.52 3.95 -3.16
N VAL A 57 -7.57 4.16 -4.08
CA VAL A 57 -7.46 3.30 -5.27
C VAL A 57 -6.61 2.09 -4.91
N GLY A 58 -7.12 0.88 -5.14
CA GLY A 58 -6.38 -0.37 -4.94
C GLY A 58 -5.87 -0.97 -6.24
N HIS A 59 -5.15 -2.09 -6.15
CA HIS A 59 -4.77 -2.89 -7.32
C HIS A 59 -5.85 -3.95 -7.62
N PRO A 60 -6.24 -4.20 -8.89
CA PRO A 60 -7.34 -5.11 -9.23
C PRO A 60 -7.08 -6.58 -8.89
N MET A 61 -5.81 -7.00 -8.85
CA MET A 61 -5.42 -8.40 -8.62
C MET A 61 -4.63 -8.62 -7.32
N VAL A 62 -4.25 -7.56 -6.62
CA VAL A 62 -3.40 -7.64 -5.43
C VAL A 62 -4.10 -6.90 -4.29
N PRO A 63 -4.57 -7.62 -3.26
CA PRO A 63 -5.22 -7.01 -2.10
C PRO A 63 -4.38 -5.87 -1.52
N THR A 64 -4.94 -4.66 -1.53
CA THR A 64 -4.28 -3.45 -1.03
C THR A 64 -4.99 -2.99 0.23
N LEU A 65 -4.37 -3.24 1.39
CA LEU A 65 -4.85 -2.82 2.70
C LEU A 65 -4.40 -1.39 3.00
N THR A 66 -5.34 -0.51 3.30
CA THR A 66 -5.03 0.87 3.69
C THR A 66 -4.81 0.99 5.20
N ILE A 67 -3.76 1.70 5.57
CA ILE A 67 -3.40 1.99 6.96
C ILE A 67 -3.58 3.48 7.23
N GLN A 68 -4.23 3.81 8.34
CA GLN A 68 -4.25 5.15 8.90
C GLN A 68 -3.67 5.14 10.31
N ILE A 69 -2.83 6.12 10.59
CA ILE A 69 -2.35 6.42 11.94
C ILE A 69 -3.20 7.57 12.46
N LEU A 70 -3.79 7.41 13.64
CA LEU A 70 -4.58 8.45 14.31
C LEU A 70 -3.75 9.05 15.44
N ASP A 71 -3.35 10.30 15.28
CA ASP A 71 -2.52 11.01 16.26
C ASP A 71 -3.30 11.42 17.52
N SER A 72 -4.63 11.27 17.51
CA SER A 72 -5.50 11.52 18.65
C SER A 72 -6.67 10.54 18.68
N PRO A 73 -7.09 10.04 19.85
CA PRO A 73 -8.32 9.27 20.00
C PRO A 73 -9.58 10.00 19.52
N ALA A 74 -9.56 11.34 19.51
CA ALA A 74 -10.67 12.16 19.02
C ALA A 74 -10.71 12.29 17.48
N ALA A 75 -9.65 11.89 16.78
CA ALA A 75 -9.62 11.92 15.32
C ALA A 75 -10.56 10.85 14.76
N ALA A 76 -11.50 11.26 13.90
CA ALA A 76 -12.38 10.32 13.24
C ALA A 76 -11.60 9.47 12.23
N ALA A 77 -11.71 8.14 12.36
CA ALA A 77 -11.19 7.24 11.36
C ALA A 77 -11.94 7.42 10.04
N SER A 78 -11.21 7.39 8.93
CA SER A 78 -11.85 7.38 7.61
C SER A 78 -12.61 6.06 7.42
N PRO A 79 -13.80 6.07 6.79
CA PRO A 79 -14.48 4.83 6.39
C PRO A 79 -13.68 4.03 5.34
N TRP A 80 -12.61 4.63 4.82
CA TRP A 80 -11.70 4.10 3.82
C TRP A 80 -10.38 3.54 4.39
N ALA A 81 -10.33 3.32 5.71
CA ALA A 81 -9.21 2.68 6.39
C ALA A 81 -9.53 1.20 6.65
N ASP A 82 -8.68 0.29 6.16
CA ASP A 82 -8.78 -1.14 6.52
C ASP A 82 -8.17 -1.40 7.90
N ILE A 83 -7.14 -0.63 8.26
CA ILE A 83 -6.40 -0.73 9.51
C ILE A 83 -6.25 0.66 10.13
N ILE A 84 -6.63 0.78 11.39
CA ILE A 84 -6.43 1.97 12.20
C ILE A 84 -5.36 1.66 13.26
N LEU A 85 -4.30 2.46 13.24
CA LEU A 85 -3.18 2.38 14.16
C LEU A 85 -3.22 3.58 15.13
N PRO A 86 -3.18 3.36 16.45
CA PRO A 86 -3.13 4.45 17.43
C PRO A 86 -1.74 5.12 17.43
N GLY A 87 -1.67 6.43 17.23
CA GLY A 87 -0.40 7.17 17.21
C GLY A 87 0.31 7.21 18.57
N ASP A 88 -0.44 7.09 19.66
CA ASP A 88 0.04 7.08 21.06
C ASP A 88 0.51 5.70 21.53
N ASP A 89 0.28 4.64 20.75
CA ASP A 89 0.73 3.28 21.06
C ASP A 89 1.33 2.55 19.82
N PRO A 90 2.56 2.90 19.43
CA PRO A 90 3.30 2.19 18.37
C PRO A 90 3.50 0.69 18.65
N GLY A 91 3.50 0.28 19.93
CA GLY A 91 3.68 -1.12 20.33
C GLY A 91 2.57 -2.04 19.83
N SER A 92 1.34 -1.54 19.67
CA SER A 92 0.23 -2.34 19.14
C SER A 92 0.15 -2.40 17.61
N TRP A 93 1.03 -1.72 16.88
CA TRP A 93 0.93 -1.64 15.42
C TRP A 93 1.16 -2.97 14.74
N LEU A 94 2.24 -3.66 15.08
CA LEU A 94 2.62 -4.93 14.45
C LEU A 94 1.53 -6.01 14.64
N PRO A 95 1.01 -6.27 15.86
CA PRO A 95 -0.09 -7.22 16.04
C PRO A 95 -1.35 -6.88 15.23
N ARG A 96 -1.69 -5.59 15.11
CA ARG A 96 -2.85 -5.13 14.31
C ARG A 96 -2.63 -5.39 12.82
N MET A 97 -1.46 -5.04 12.29
CA MET A 97 -1.11 -5.28 10.89
C MET A 97 -1.09 -6.77 10.55
N LEU A 98 -0.43 -7.60 11.37
CA LEU A 98 -0.36 -9.05 11.15
C LEU A 98 -1.74 -9.72 11.16
N ARG A 99 -2.63 -9.30 12.07
CA ARG A 99 -4.01 -9.80 12.10
C ARG A 99 -4.78 -9.46 10.84
N SER A 100 -4.66 -8.22 10.33
CA SER A 100 -5.33 -7.81 9.10
C SER A 100 -4.77 -8.51 7.86
N ILE A 101 -3.46 -8.73 7.80
CA ILE A 101 -2.83 -9.54 6.76
C ILE A 101 -3.39 -10.97 6.79
N GLN A 102 -3.40 -11.61 7.97
CA GLN A 102 -3.89 -12.99 8.13
C GLN A 102 -5.36 -13.13 7.72
N ARG A 103 -6.23 -12.20 8.12
CA ARG A 103 -7.65 -12.21 7.72
C ARG A 103 -7.85 -11.99 6.23
N THR A 104 -7.03 -11.15 5.61
CA THR A 104 -7.12 -10.89 4.16
C THR A 104 -6.61 -12.08 3.36
N ALA A 105 -5.48 -12.68 3.79
CA ALA A 105 -4.90 -13.84 3.13
C ALA A 105 -5.79 -15.10 3.25
N SER A 106 -6.58 -15.22 4.31
CA SER A 106 -7.55 -16.31 4.50
C SER A 106 -8.88 -16.09 3.78
N GLY A 107 -9.13 -14.91 3.21
CA GLY A 107 -10.40 -14.55 2.58
C GLY A 107 -11.49 -14.07 3.56
N ASP A 108 -11.21 -14.04 4.87
CA ASP A 108 -12.11 -13.54 5.91
C ASP A 108 -12.31 -12.01 5.87
N TYR A 109 -11.50 -11.32 5.06
CA TYR A 109 -11.58 -9.88 4.88
C TYR A 109 -11.23 -9.49 3.44
N VAL A 110 -12.05 -8.60 2.87
CA VAL A 110 -11.81 -8.00 1.55
C VAL A 110 -11.49 -6.52 1.75
N PRO A 111 -10.32 -6.01 1.29
CA PRO A 111 -9.95 -4.61 1.46
C PRO A 111 -10.97 -3.63 0.88
N CYS A 112 -11.07 -2.45 1.47
CA CYS A 112 -12.09 -1.45 1.15
C CYS A 112 -12.04 -1.00 -0.31
N ALA A 113 -10.86 -0.81 -0.89
CA ALA A 113 -10.71 -0.42 -2.29
C ALA A 113 -11.28 -1.50 -3.23
N LEU A 114 -10.93 -2.76 -2.98
CA LEU A 114 -11.39 -3.91 -3.78
C LEU A 114 -12.90 -4.14 -3.61
N ARG A 115 -13.41 -4.09 -2.37
CA ARG A 115 -14.83 -4.26 -2.05
C ARG A 115 -15.73 -3.22 -2.75
N ASN A 116 -15.23 -2.00 -2.93
CA ASN A 116 -15.96 -0.91 -3.59
C ASN A 116 -15.66 -0.80 -5.09
N GLY A 117 -14.86 -1.71 -5.66
CA GLY A 117 -14.44 -1.66 -7.05
C GLY A 117 -13.57 -0.45 -7.42
N ASN A 118 -13.03 0.26 -6.43
CA ASN A 118 -12.16 1.41 -6.64
C ASN A 118 -10.73 0.94 -6.87
N VAL A 119 -10.50 0.29 -8.00
CA VAL A 119 -9.22 -0.32 -8.39
C VAL A 119 -8.74 0.24 -9.72
N ASP A 120 -7.42 0.32 -9.88
CA ASP A 120 -6.79 0.81 -11.11
C ASP A 120 -5.47 0.08 -11.37
N PHE A 121 -5.05 0.05 -12.63
CA PHE A 121 -3.79 -0.52 -13.10
C PHE A 121 -3.20 0.38 -14.19
N GLN A 122 -2.01 0.91 -13.95
CA GLN A 122 -1.32 1.83 -14.86
C GLN A 122 0.16 1.46 -14.96
N ILE A 123 0.69 1.48 -16.19
CA ILE A 123 2.13 1.31 -16.45
C ILE A 123 2.70 2.69 -16.82
N PRO A 124 3.86 3.10 -16.26
CA PRO A 124 4.53 4.32 -16.64
C PRO A 124 4.79 4.35 -18.15
N ARG A 125 4.45 5.44 -18.82
CA ARG A 125 4.59 5.59 -20.29
C ARG A 125 5.92 6.25 -20.70
N GLY A 126 6.94 6.17 -19.85
CA GLY A 126 8.21 6.88 -20.03
C GLY A 126 8.14 8.37 -19.70
N GLN A 127 9.29 9.02 -19.52
CA GLN A 127 9.39 10.43 -19.07
C GLN A 127 9.00 11.48 -20.12
N PHE A 128 8.65 11.08 -21.35
CA PHE A 128 8.48 12.00 -22.49
C PHE A 128 7.05 12.14 -23.01
N CYS A 129 6.07 11.53 -22.36
CA CYS A 129 4.66 11.69 -22.74
C CYS A 129 3.92 12.49 -21.66
N SER A 130 4.22 13.78 -21.57
CA SER A 130 3.28 14.76 -21.01
C SER A 130 2.13 14.95 -22.00
N LEU A 131 0.92 14.52 -21.62
CA LEU A 131 -0.32 14.93 -22.27
C LEU A 131 -0.71 16.34 -21.82
#